data_AF-A0A442MEZ7-F1
#
_entry.id   AF-A0A442MEZ7-F1
#
_cell.length_a   1.000
_cell.length_b   1.000
_cell.length_c   1.000
_cell.angle_alpha   90.00
_cell.angle_beta   90.00
_cell.angle_gamma   90.00
#
_symmetry.space_group_name_H-M   'P 1'
#
loop_
_entity.id
_entity.type
_entity.pdbx_description
1 polymer ?
#
loop_
_entity_poly.entity_id
_entity_poly.type
_entity_poly.pdbx_seq_one_letter_code
_entity_poly.pdbx_strand_id
1 'polypeptide(L)' 'MQTSVELNGPMKSSIQIVREQLALLETAERLEMEGFKELVEGSSLSVDELYRRATTNCYIHSEEALDLG' A
#
# COMPACT_ATOMS: atom_id res chain seq x y z
N MET A 1 -1.32 -9.70 5.30
CA MET A 1 -0.08 -10.25 5.89
C MET A 1 -0.26 -10.31 7.40
N GLN A 2 0.15 -11.39 8.06
CA GLN A 2 0.22 -11.45 9.52
C GLN A 2 1.70 -11.35 9.91
N THR A 3 2.06 -10.29 10.64
CA THR A 3 3.42 -10.04 11.12
C THR A 3 3.39 -9.90 12.63
N SER A 4 4.28 -10.61 13.33
CA SER A 4 4.47 -10.48 14.78
C SER A 4 5.81 -9.82 15.06
N VAL A 5 5.83 -8.82 15.93
CA VAL A 5 7.06 -8.16 16.39
C VAL A 5 7.32 -8.60 17.83
N GLU A 6 8.37 -9.37 18.05
CA GLU A 6 8.79 -9.79 19.38
C GLU A 6 9.80 -8.81 19.97
N LEU A 7 9.52 -8.32 21.18
CA LEU A 7 10.37 -7.37 21.88
C LEU A 7 11.08 -8.08 23.05
N ASN A 8 12.17 -8.75 22.72
CA ASN A 8 12.96 -9.49 23.70
C ASN A 8 14.22 -8.67 24.06
N GLY A 9 14.32 -8.23 25.32
CA GLY A 9 15.53 -7.57 25.85
C GLY A 9 15.31 -6.15 26.37
N PRO A 10 16.39 -5.37 26.55
CA PRO A 10 16.31 -4.03 27.12
C PRO A 10 15.39 -3.10 26.32
N MET A 11 14.64 -2.24 27.01
CA MET A 11 13.66 -1.32 26.41
C MET A 11 14.26 -0.45 25.29
N LYS A 12 15.50 0.02 25.47
CA LYS A 12 16.20 0.84 24.46
C LYS A 12 16.37 0.09 23.13
N SER A 13 16.72 -1.19 23.18
CA SER A 13 16.86 -2.03 21.97
C SER A 13 15.50 -2.35 21.36
N SER A 14 14.51 -2.64 22.19
CA SER A 14 13.12 -2.89 21.75
C SER A 14 12.54 -1.69 20.99
N ILE A 15 12.81 -0.46 21.46
CA ILE A 15 12.39 0.77 20.77
C ILE A 15 13.01 0.87 19.37
N GLN A 16 14.29 0.48 19.21
CA GLN A 16 14.92 0.52 17.88
C GLN A 16 14.32 -0.51 16.93
N ILE A 17 14.05 -1.73 17.42
CA ILE A 17 13.37 -2.77 16.63
C ILE A 17 12.02 -2.26 16.12
N VAL A 18 11.21 -1.65 16.98
CA VAL A 18 9.90 -1.09 16.56
C VAL A 18 10.07 0.01 15.51
N ARG A 19 11.07 0.89 15.67
CA ARG A 19 11.33 1.95 14.68
C ARG A 19 11.72 1.41 13.32
N GLU A 20 12.56 0.39 13.29
CA GLU A 20 12.95 -0.27 12.05
C GLU A 20 11.76 -0.94 11.37
N GLN A 21 10.93 -1.67 12.13
CA GLN A 21 9.71 -2.28 11.59
C GLN A 21 8.72 -1.24 11.08
N LEU A 22 8.57 -0.11 11.80
CA LEU A 22 7.74 1.01 11.34
C LEU A 22 8.26 1.60 10.02
N ALA A 23 9.56 1.89 9.94
CA ALA A 23 10.17 2.45 8.73
C ALA A 23 10.02 1.52 7.51
N LEU A 24 10.07 0.20 7.72
CA LEU A 24 9.80 -0.79 6.69
C LEU A 24 8.34 -0.73 6.22
N LEU A 25 7.38 -0.67 7.14
CA LEU A 25 5.96 -0.57 6.82
C LEU A 25 5.63 0.73 6.07
N GLU A 26 6.13 1.87 6.54
CA GLU A 26 5.95 3.18 5.88
C GLU A 26 6.56 3.19 4.47
N THR A 27 7.70 2.53 4.29
CA THR A 27 8.31 2.41 2.95
C THR A 27 7.48 1.53 2.03
N ALA A 28 6.96 0.41 2.53
CA ALA A 28 6.10 -0.47 1.76
C ALA A 28 4.79 0.23 1.34
N GLU A 29 4.13 0.93 2.27
CA GLU A 29 2.93 1.74 1.99
C GLU A 29 3.22 2.79 0.90
N ARG A 30 4.35 3.50 1.01
CA ARG A 30 4.74 4.50 0.01
C ARG A 30 4.95 3.89 -1.38
N LEU A 31 5.66 2.75 -1.45
CA LEU A 31 5.90 2.06 -2.73
C LEU A 31 4.60 1.55 -3.35
N GLU A 32 3.67 1.03 -2.54
CA GLU A 32 2.35 0.62 -3.00
C GLU A 32 1.57 1.81 -3.60
N MET A 33 1.59 2.96 -2.92
CA MET A 33 0.96 4.19 -3.41
C MET A 33 1.64 4.78 -4.66
N GLU A 34 2.96 4.66 -4.78
CA GLU A 34 3.71 5.02 -5.99
C GLU A 34 3.28 4.13 -7.17
N GLY A 35 3.18 2.81 -6.96
CA GLY A 35 2.67 1.88 -7.97
C GLY A 35 1.24 2.18 -8.41
N PHE A 36 0.34 2.55 -7.48
CA PHE A 36 -1.02 2.97 -7.86
C PHE A 36 -1.04 4.27 -8.66
N LYS A 37 -0.13 5.22 -8.38
CA LYS A 37 0.00 6.45 -9.17
C LYS A 37 0.41 6.16 -10.61
N GLU A 38 1.38 5.26 -10.79
CA GLU A 38 1.81 4.83 -12.13
C GLU A 38 0.68 4.11 -12.88
N LEU A 39 -0.11 3.28 -12.19
CA LEU A 39 -1.23 2.54 -12.81
C LEU A 39 -2.36 3.43 -13.31
N VAL A 40 -2.63 4.57 -12.65
CA VAL A 40 -3.67 5.50 -13.09
C VAL A 40 -3.17 6.54 -14.08
N GLU A 41 -1.86 6.61 -14.33
CA GLU A 41 -1.27 7.57 -15.24
C GLU A 41 -1.85 7.40 -16.65
N GLY A 42 -2.38 8.50 -17.22
CA GLY A 42 -3.04 8.48 -18.52
C GLY A 42 -4.52 8.10 -18.48
N SER A 43 -5.02 7.59 -17.35
CA SER A 43 -6.44 7.31 -17.13
C SER A 43 -7.13 8.47 -16.40
N SER A 44 -8.46 8.46 -16.43
CA SER A 44 -9.34 9.31 -15.63
C SER A 44 -9.59 8.77 -14.22
N LEU A 45 -9.05 7.60 -13.90
CA LEU A 45 -9.18 6.97 -12.59
C LEU A 45 -8.30 7.70 -11.57
N SER A 46 -8.81 7.93 -10.36
CA SER A 46 -7.98 8.47 -9.27
C SER A 46 -7.29 7.37 -8.49
N VAL A 47 -6.13 7.68 -7.91
CA VAL A 47 -5.37 6.77 -7.04
C VAL A 47 -6.24 6.30 -5.87
N ASP A 48 -7.03 7.20 -5.25
CA ASP A 48 -7.91 6.86 -4.14
C ASP A 48 -9.05 5.90 -4.54
N GLU A 49 -9.60 6.08 -5.74
CA GLU A 49 -10.62 5.16 -6.28
C GLU A 49 -10.02 3.79 -6.55
N LEU A 50 -8.85 3.74 -7.20
CA LEU A 50 -8.14 2.50 -7.46
C LEU A 50 -7.78 1.76 -6.16
N TYR A 51 -7.30 2.48 -5.14
CA TYR A 51 -7.00 1.91 -3.82
C TYR A 51 -8.24 1.33 -3.13
N ARG A 52 -9.37 2.03 -3.16
CA ARG A 52 -10.65 1.51 -2.63
C ARG A 52 -11.10 0.25 -3.37
N ARG A 53 -10.98 0.22 -4.70
CA ARG A 53 -11.33 -0.96 -5.51
C ARG A 53 -10.40 -2.13 -5.17
N ALA A 54 -9.09 -1.91 -5.11
CA ALA A 54 -8.12 -2.95 -4.78
C ALA A 54 -8.38 -3.62 -3.41
N THR A 55 -8.87 -2.85 -2.44
CA THR A 55 -9.16 -3.32 -1.07
C THR A 55 -10.56 -3.92 -0.89
N THR A 56 -11.48 -3.73 -1.83
CA THR A 56 -12.88 -4.21 -1.74
C THR A 56 -13.27 -5.18 -2.85
N ASN A 57 -13.09 -4.77 -4.11
CA ASN A 57 -13.33 -5.57 -5.31
C ASN A 57 -12.60 -4.95 -6.52
N CYS A 58 -11.59 -5.65 -7.04
CA CYS A 58 -10.67 -5.11 -8.06
C CYS A 58 -11.12 -5.42 -9.51
N TYR A 59 -12.33 -5.94 -9.72
CA TYR A 59 -12.83 -6.26 -11.05
C TYR A 59 -13.51 -5.06 -11.71
N ILE A 60 -13.13 -4.77 -12.95
CA ILE A 60 -13.78 -3.79 -13.83
C ILE A 60 -14.10 -4.46 -15.17
N HIS A 61 -15.19 -4.08 -15.81
CA HIS A 61 -15.51 -4.59 -17.14
C HIS A 61 -14.61 -3.95 -18.20
N SER A 62 -14.35 -4.67 -19.30
CA SER A 62 -13.48 -4.19 -20.37
C SER A 62 -13.97 -2.89 -21.03
N GLU A 63 -15.28 -2.68 -21.10
CA GLU A 63 -15.87 -1.43 -21.60
C GLU A 63 -15.62 -0.27 -20.62
N GLU A 64 -15.80 -0.50 -19.32
CA GLU A 64 -15.50 0.49 -18.28
C GLU A 64 -14.00 0.84 -18.25
N ALA A 65 -13.13 -0.16 -18.45
CA ALA A 65 -11.69 0.06 -18.57
C ALA A 65 -11.37 1.02 -19.73
N LEU A 66 -11.98 0.79 -20.89
CA LEU A 66 -11.78 1.61 -22.08
C LEU A 66 -12.26 3.06 -21.87
N ASP A 67 -13.38 3.23 -21.18
CA ASP A 67 -13.92 4.56 -20.84
C ASP A 67 -13.03 5.32 -19.85
N LEU A 68 -12.34 4.59 -18.97
CA LEU A 68 -11.43 5.17 -17.99
C LEU A 68 -10.09 5.59 -18.59
N GLY A 69 -9.69 5.03 -19.74
CA GLY A 69 -8.42 5.33 -20.44
C GLY A 69 -7.30 4.36 -20.08
#